data_AF-A0A0M8P1T7-F1
#
_entry.id   AF-A0A0M8P1T7-F1
#
_cell.length_a   1.000
_cell.length_b   1.000
_cell.length_c   1.000
_cell.angle_alpha   90.00
_cell.angle_beta   90.00
_cell.angle_gamma   90.00
#
_symmetry.space_group_name_H-M   'P 1'
#
loop_
_entity.id
_entity.type
_entity.pdbx_description
1 polymer ?
#
loop_
_entity_poly.entity_id
_entity_poly.type
_entity_poly.pdbx_seq_one_letter_code
_entity_poly.pdbx_strand_id
1 'polypeptide(L)'
;MSARYDFRRSTRVKRLPPHEQKGSPQDPTPRMELKIDEIDLDRTYAAVVPPRQKKTKKNRPWAKRTGTDPITDPAELPRGWHMNEDDLESTDIDGQIERCHERIAENIMPHVFEQRLEAYTAAKAKKEGMRFPGSEELSWETVQRVYELQMMKTDLESTTDDEEQLQNIEALLKAYKSGALDWNAGLVTYWMKGAQISQPRPFDWDELEAINAHHEGDKGFWVEGVIGFLPFYSD
;
A
#
# COMPACT_ATOMS: atom_id res chain seq x y z
N MET A 1 -4.78 8.02 -28.31
CA MET A 1 -3.42 7.45 -28.49
C MET A 1 -2.75 7.41 -27.12
N SER A 2 -2.65 6.22 -26.53
CA SER A 2 -1.72 5.93 -25.42
C SER A 2 -1.45 4.43 -25.44
N ALA A 3 -0.24 4.08 -25.85
CA ALA A 3 0.26 2.72 -25.99
C ALA A 3 0.64 2.18 -24.60
N ARG A 4 -0.32 1.59 -23.87
CA ARG A 4 -0.07 1.00 -22.54
C ARG A 4 -0.62 -0.40 -22.30
N TYR A 5 -1.07 -1.11 -23.34
CA TYR A 5 -1.47 -2.51 -23.22
C TYR A 5 -1.07 -3.29 -24.48
N ASP A 6 0.23 -3.57 -24.63
CA ASP A 6 0.76 -4.45 -25.69
C ASP A 6 1.71 -5.52 -25.11
N PHE A 7 1.37 -6.06 -23.93
CA PHE A 7 1.96 -7.29 -23.43
C PHE A 7 0.92 -8.42 -23.56
N ARG A 8 0.78 -8.97 -24.77
CA ARG A 8 0.30 -10.34 -25.10
C ARG A 8 -0.28 -10.37 -26.52
N ARG A 9 0.59 -10.59 -27.53
CA ARG A 9 0.17 -11.12 -28.84
C ARG A 9 1.22 -12.08 -29.40
N SER A 10 1.30 -13.28 -28.85
CA SER A 10 1.88 -14.40 -29.59
C SER A 10 1.35 -15.76 -29.13
N THR A 11 0.03 -15.94 -29.14
CA THR A 11 -0.56 -17.27 -29.25
C THR A 11 -1.88 -17.14 -30.00
N ARG A 12 -1.99 -17.93 -31.08
CA ARG A 12 -3.14 -17.99 -31.99
C ARG A 12 -4.43 -18.25 -31.20
N VAL A 13 -5.28 -17.24 -31.08
CA VAL A 13 -6.63 -17.38 -30.52
C VAL A 13 -7.48 -18.15 -31.53
N LYS A 14 -7.71 -19.44 -31.29
CA LYS A 14 -8.89 -20.12 -31.83
C LYS A 14 -10.10 -19.57 -31.06
N ARG A 15 -11.14 -19.12 -31.77
CA ARG A 15 -12.40 -18.66 -31.15
C ARG A 15 -12.95 -19.77 -30.25
N LEU A 16 -13.02 -19.50 -28.96
CA LEU A 16 -13.70 -20.37 -27.99
C LEU A 16 -15.23 -20.18 -28.09
N PRO A 17 -16.01 -21.23 -27.78
CA PRO A 17 -17.48 -21.20 -27.80
C PRO A 17 -18.07 -20.22 -26.76
N PRO A 18 -19.38 -19.89 -26.87
CA PRO A 18 -20.03 -18.89 -26.03
C PRO A 18 -19.97 -19.25 -24.53
N HIS A 19 -19.68 -18.23 -23.72
CA HIS A 19 -19.48 -18.29 -22.29
C HIS A 19 -20.79 -18.54 -21.53
N GLU A 20 -20.87 -19.64 -20.76
CA GLU A 20 -21.88 -19.78 -19.69
C GLU A 20 -21.38 -19.03 -18.45
N GLN A 21 -22.18 -18.12 -17.91
CA GLN A 21 -21.83 -17.33 -16.72
C GLN A 21 -21.83 -18.22 -15.47
N LYS A 22 -20.64 -18.67 -15.07
CA LYS A 22 -20.35 -19.07 -13.69
C LYS A 22 -19.12 -18.26 -13.24
N GLY A 23 -19.32 -17.24 -12.42
CA GLY A 23 -18.26 -16.35 -11.93
C GLY A 23 -18.80 -15.13 -11.19
N SER A 24 -17.96 -14.47 -10.41
CA SER A 24 -18.32 -13.24 -9.67
C SER A 24 -18.80 -12.13 -10.63
N PRO A 25 -19.95 -11.48 -10.37
CA PRO A 25 -20.49 -10.42 -11.23
C PRO A 25 -19.57 -9.21 -11.46
N GLN A 26 -18.50 -9.06 -10.67
CA GLN A 26 -17.58 -7.92 -10.71
C GLN A 26 -16.24 -8.22 -11.39
N ASP A 27 -16.00 -9.42 -11.92
CA ASP A 27 -14.73 -9.72 -12.60
C ASP A 27 -14.74 -9.14 -14.04
N PRO A 28 -13.89 -8.13 -14.35
CA PRO A 28 -13.82 -7.53 -15.68
C PRO A 28 -13.01 -8.37 -16.68
N THR A 29 -12.43 -9.50 -16.24
CA THR A 29 -11.47 -10.29 -17.01
C THR A 29 -12.17 -11.36 -17.85
N PRO A 30 -11.82 -11.54 -19.14
CA PRO A 30 -12.27 -12.69 -19.91
C PRO A 30 -11.73 -13.98 -19.26
N ARG A 31 -12.65 -14.81 -18.76
CA ARG A 31 -12.33 -16.03 -18.05
C ARG A 31 -11.41 -16.95 -18.85
N MET A 32 -10.34 -17.41 -18.19
CA MET A 32 -9.44 -18.43 -18.69
C MET A 32 -9.58 -19.69 -17.84
N GLU A 33 -9.78 -20.84 -18.48
CA GLU A 33 -9.69 -22.12 -17.77
C GLU A 33 -8.23 -22.35 -17.38
N LEU A 34 -7.93 -22.17 -16.09
CA LEU A 34 -6.62 -22.43 -15.52
C LEU A 34 -6.57 -23.84 -14.92
N LYS A 35 -5.52 -24.58 -15.24
CA LYS A 35 -5.20 -25.83 -14.56
C LYS A 35 -4.16 -25.56 -13.51
N ILE A 36 -4.51 -25.74 -12.25
CA ILE A 36 -3.64 -25.40 -11.12
C ILE A 36 -2.29 -26.13 -11.18
N ASP A 37 -2.29 -27.40 -11.59
CA ASP A 37 -1.07 -28.20 -11.74
C ASP A 37 -0.10 -27.65 -12.81
N GLU A 38 -0.57 -26.79 -13.71
CA GLU A 38 0.25 -26.13 -14.73
C GLU A 38 0.75 -24.74 -14.29
N ILE A 39 0.26 -24.22 -13.15
CA ILE A 39 0.69 -22.93 -12.60
C ILE A 39 1.94 -23.13 -11.76
N ASP A 40 3.04 -22.50 -12.18
CA ASP A 40 4.26 -22.42 -11.38
C ASP A 40 4.07 -21.40 -10.23
N LEU A 41 3.73 -21.89 -9.04
CA LEU A 41 3.54 -21.10 -7.83
C LEU A 41 4.87 -20.68 -7.16
N ASP A 42 5.97 -21.34 -7.51
CA ASP A 42 7.32 -21.02 -7.02
C ASP A 42 7.99 -19.89 -7.82
N ARG A 43 7.41 -19.51 -8.96
CA ARG A 43 7.89 -18.36 -9.74
C ARG A 43 7.65 -17.05 -9.01
N THR A 44 8.73 -16.37 -8.66
CA THR A 44 8.69 -15.01 -8.08
C THR A 44 8.69 -13.91 -9.15
N TYR A 45 7.92 -12.86 -8.91
CA TYR A 45 7.86 -11.64 -9.72
C TYR A 45 8.46 -10.42 -9.02
N ALA A 46 8.99 -10.59 -7.79
CA ALA A 46 9.53 -9.49 -6.98
C ALA A 46 10.68 -8.74 -7.69
N ALA A 47 11.49 -9.44 -8.49
CA ALA A 47 12.61 -8.83 -9.24
C ALA A 47 12.18 -7.86 -10.35
N VAL A 48 10.89 -7.85 -10.73
CA VAL A 48 10.35 -7.02 -11.81
C VAL A 48 9.72 -5.73 -11.26
N VAL A 49 9.59 -5.59 -9.94
CA VAL A 49 9.04 -4.39 -9.31
C VAL A 49 10.05 -3.24 -9.47
N PRO A 50 9.65 -2.10 -10.06
CA PRO A 50 10.56 -0.98 -10.24
C PRO A 50 11.04 -0.48 -8.87
N PRO A 51 12.33 -0.10 -8.74
CA PRO A 51 12.85 0.40 -7.48
C PRO A 51 12.11 1.68 -7.08
N ARG A 52 11.94 1.88 -5.77
CA ARG A 52 11.34 3.09 -5.22
C ARG A 52 12.02 4.33 -5.80
N GLN A 53 11.22 5.27 -6.29
CA GLN A 53 11.73 6.52 -6.83
C GLN A 53 12.54 7.25 -5.75
N LYS A 54 13.75 7.67 -6.10
CA LYS A 54 14.60 8.44 -5.20
C LYS A 54 13.91 9.78 -4.91
N LYS A 55 13.91 10.19 -3.63
CA LYS A 55 13.41 11.49 -3.20
C LYS A 55 14.02 12.58 -4.10
N THR A 56 13.16 13.36 -4.75
CA THR A 56 13.55 14.55 -5.49
C THR A 56 14.23 15.53 -4.53
N LYS A 57 15.24 16.25 -5.01
CA LYS A 57 15.89 17.28 -4.20
C LYS A 57 14.86 18.37 -3.92
N LYS A 58 14.67 18.68 -2.64
CA LYS A 58 13.83 19.79 -2.17
C LYS A 58 14.32 21.08 -2.84
N ASN A 59 13.50 21.67 -3.69
CA ASN A 59 13.79 22.97 -4.27
C ASN A 59 12.71 23.93 -3.82
N ARG A 60 13.04 24.71 -2.80
CA ARG A 60 12.10 25.63 -2.18
C ARG A 60 11.49 26.54 -3.27
N PRO A 61 10.15 26.61 -3.37
CA PRO A 61 9.51 27.22 -4.52
C PRO A 61 9.56 28.76 -4.50
N TRP A 62 9.81 29.38 -3.34
CA TRP A 62 9.90 30.85 -3.19
C TRP A 62 11.08 31.27 -2.31
N ALA A 63 11.53 32.51 -2.44
CA ALA A 63 12.56 33.10 -1.58
C ALA A 63 12.11 33.20 -0.10
N LYS A 64 13.08 33.39 0.81
CA LYS A 64 12.80 33.68 2.23
C LYS A 64 12.15 35.06 2.37
N ARG A 65 11.02 35.12 3.08
CA ARG A 65 10.39 36.39 3.42
C ARG A 65 11.19 37.10 4.52
N THR A 66 11.30 38.42 4.41
CA THR A 66 12.03 39.27 5.37
C THR A 66 11.14 40.27 6.10
N GLY A 67 9.84 40.32 5.78
CA GLY A 67 8.88 41.23 6.41
C GLY A 67 8.46 40.75 7.80
N THR A 68 8.21 41.70 8.71
CA THR A 68 7.83 41.41 10.11
C THR A 68 6.33 41.22 10.30
N ASP A 69 5.50 41.84 9.46
CA ASP A 69 4.04 41.77 9.61
C ASP A 69 3.52 40.40 9.19
N PRO A 70 2.60 39.76 9.91
CA PRO A 70 2.07 38.46 9.51
C PRO A 70 1.13 38.57 8.32
N ILE A 71 1.35 37.70 7.31
CA ILE A 71 0.39 37.45 6.25
C ILE A 71 -0.60 36.43 6.81
N THR A 72 -1.83 36.84 7.07
CA THR A 72 -2.87 35.95 7.63
C THR A 72 -4.01 35.67 6.65
N ASP A 73 -4.10 36.44 5.56
CA ASP A 73 -5.05 36.19 4.48
C ASP A 73 -4.28 35.62 3.26
N PRO A 74 -4.70 34.47 2.69
CA PRO A 74 -4.11 33.95 1.46
C PRO A 74 -4.11 34.94 0.29
N ALA A 75 -5.04 35.91 0.24
CA ALA A 75 -5.09 36.95 -0.79
C ALA A 75 -3.94 37.97 -0.69
N GLU A 76 -3.29 38.07 0.47
CA GLU A 76 -2.14 38.95 0.72
C GLU A 76 -0.80 38.28 0.38
N LEU A 77 -0.82 37.00 -0.02
CA LEU A 77 0.39 36.32 -0.48
C LEU A 77 0.95 37.02 -1.73
N PRO A 78 2.30 37.14 -1.85
CA PRO A 78 2.91 37.67 -3.05
C PRO A 78 2.47 36.91 -4.30
N ARG A 79 2.43 37.60 -5.44
CA ARG A 79 2.01 36.99 -6.70
C ARG A 79 2.81 35.72 -7.01
N GLY A 80 2.10 34.61 -7.19
CA GLY A 80 2.69 33.30 -7.49
C GLY A 80 3.05 32.47 -6.26
N TRP A 81 2.92 33.01 -5.05
CA TRP A 81 3.04 32.24 -3.82
C TRP A 81 1.73 31.56 -3.50
N HIS A 82 1.81 30.37 -2.91
CA HIS A 82 0.66 29.66 -2.36
C HIS A 82 1.09 28.80 -1.18
N MET A 83 0.09 28.26 -0.48
CA MET A 83 0.31 27.42 0.70
C MET A 83 0.63 25.96 0.37
N ASN A 84 0.52 25.55 -0.90
CA ASN A 84 0.90 24.20 -1.29
C ASN A 84 2.44 24.13 -1.34
N GLU A 85 3.02 23.23 -0.56
CA GLU A 85 4.48 23.03 -0.49
C GLU A 85 4.88 21.99 -1.53
N ASP A 86 4.67 22.33 -2.81
CA ASP A 86 4.70 21.39 -3.95
C ASP A 86 6.07 20.74 -4.19
N ASP A 87 7.14 21.28 -3.62
CA ASP A 87 8.48 20.68 -3.66
C ASP A 87 8.68 19.56 -2.64
N LEU A 88 7.72 19.36 -1.74
CA LEU A 88 7.73 18.33 -0.71
C LEU A 88 6.69 17.26 -1.02
N GLU A 89 7.15 16.02 -1.07
CA GLU A 89 6.24 14.88 -1.07
C GLU A 89 5.40 14.88 0.22
N SER A 90 4.12 14.55 0.10
CA SER A 90 3.21 14.46 1.24
C SER A 90 3.66 13.42 2.28
N THR A 91 4.46 12.45 1.84
CA THR A 91 5.02 11.38 2.68
C THR A 91 6.31 11.79 3.41
N ASP A 92 6.95 12.92 3.04
CA ASP A 92 8.15 13.44 3.70
C ASP A 92 7.80 14.23 4.96
N ILE A 93 7.24 13.55 5.97
CA ILE A 93 6.71 14.17 7.19
C ILE A 93 7.75 15.08 7.87
N ASP A 94 9.02 14.66 7.95
CA ASP A 94 10.09 15.48 8.54
C ASP A 94 10.33 16.78 7.76
N GLY A 95 10.31 16.71 6.42
CA GLY A 95 10.41 17.89 5.57
C GLY A 95 9.21 18.83 5.71
N GLN A 96 8.01 18.26 5.85
CA GLN A 96 6.80 19.03 6.07
C GLN A 96 6.84 19.75 7.43
N ILE A 97 7.29 19.08 8.49
CA ILE A 97 7.50 19.68 9.83
C ILE A 97 8.50 20.84 9.75
N GLU A 98 9.66 20.61 9.12
CA GLU A 98 10.68 21.64 8.93
C GLU A 98 10.12 22.86 8.18
N ARG A 99 9.38 22.63 7.09
CA ARG A 99 8.74 23.70 6.32
C ARG A 99 7.69 24.46 7.12
N CYS A 100 6.91 23.79 7.96
CA CYS A 100 5.97 24.48 8.85
C CYS A 100 6.70 25.44 9.79
N HIS A 101 7.79 25.02 10.41
CA HIS A 101 8.62 25.90 11.25
C HIS A 101 9.17 27.11 10.47
N GLU A 102 9.65 26.91 9.23
CA GLU A 102 10.10 28.02 8.39
C GLU A 102 8.99 29.03 8.11
N ARG A 103 7.78 28.57 7.76
CA ARG A 103 6.65 29.45 7.42
C ARG A 103 6.14 30.24 8.61
N ILE A 104 6.08 29.60 9.78
CA ILE A 104 5.76 30.26 11.05
C ILE A 104 6.81 31.35 11.35
N ALA A 105 8.10 31.03 11.24
CA ALA A 105 9.18 32.00 11.49
C ALA A 105 9.19 33.17 10.48
N GLU A 106 8.74 32.93 9.25
CA GLU A 106 8.61 33.94 8.19
C GLU A 106 7.30 34.75 8.27
N ASN A 107 6.47 34.50 9.30
CA ASN A 107 5.16 35.10 9.50
C ASN A 107 4.23 34.92 8.28
N ILE A 108 4.31 33.77 7.61
CA ILE A 108 3.46 33.41 6.47
C ILE A 108 2.38 32.45 6.96
N MET A 109 1.13 32.90 6.98
CA MET A 109 -0.04 32.13 7.41
C MET A 109 0.21 31.34 8.72
N PRO A 110 0.69 31.97 9.83
CA PRO A 110 1.18 31.23 10.99
C PRO A 110 0.18 30.20 11.53
N HIS A 111 -1.10 30.59 11.66
CA HIS A 111 -2.16 29.70 12.14
C HIS A 111 -2.35 28.44 11.27
N VAL A 112 -2.23 28.55 9.94
CA VAL A 112 -2.33 27.41 9.02
C VAL A 112 -1.17 26.44 9.24
N PHE A 113 0.04 26.98 9.35
CA PHE A 113 1.24 26.16 9.48
C PHE A 113 1.42 25.62 10.91
N GLU A 114 0.88 26.27 11.94
CA GLU A 114 0.75 25.71 13.29
C GLU A 114 -0.18 24.49 13.31
N GLN A 115 -1.36 24.60 12.70
CA GLN A 115 -2.28 23.46 12.59
C GLN A 115 -1.68 22.29 11.80
N ARG A 116 -0.99 22.59 10.68
CA ARG A 116 -0.28 21.57 9.91
C ARG A 116 0.86 20.94 10.72
N LEU A 117 1.62 21.74 11.46
CA LEU A 117 2.70 21.26 12.32
C LEU A 117 2.17 20.27 13.37
N GLU A 118 1.05 20.59 14.01
CA GLU A 118 0.39 19.68 14.96
C GLU A 118 0.00 18.36 14.28
N ALA A 119 -0.67 18.42 13.13
CA ALA A 119 -1.09 17.24 12.36
C ALA A 119 0.11 16.36 11.94
N TYR A 120 1.17 16.96 11.40
CA TYR A 120 2.38 16.22 11.00
C TYR A 120 3.13 15.65 12.20
N THR A 121 3.18 16.36 13.32
CA THR A 121 3.80 15.86 14.56
C THR A 121 3.02 14.67 15.12
N ALA A 122 1.69 14.74 15.14
CA ALA A 122 0.82 13.63 15.52
C ALA A 122 0.99 12.43 14.57
N ALA A 123 1.06 12.67 13.26
CA ALA A 123 1.32 11.64 12.27
C ALA A 123 2.70 10.97 12.48
N LYS A 124 3.74 11.76 12.77
CA LYS A 124 5.07 11.24 13.09
C LYS A 124 5.05 10.37 14.34
N ALA A 125 4.42 10.85 15.41
CA ALA A 125 4.27 10.08 16.66
C ALA A 125 3.51 8.77 16.42
N LYS A 126 2.43 8.79 15.63
CA LYS A 126 1.69 7.59 15.22
C LYS A 126 2.59 6.61 14.48
N LYS A 127 3.42 7.08 13.53
CA LYS A 127 4.35 6.22 12.79
C LYS A 127 5.39 5.57 13.70
N GLU A 128 5.96 6.34 14.62
CA GLU A 128 6.92 5.83 15.59
C GLU A 128 6.29 4.82 16.54
N GLY A 129 5.02 5.02 16.94
CA GLY A 129 4.27 4.06 17.76
C GLY A 129 3.96 2.73 17.07
N MET A 130 4.02 2.66 15.74
CA MET A 130 3.85 1.41 14.98
C MET A 130 5.16 0.63 14.82
N ARG A 131 6.32 1.26 15.08
CA ARG A 131 7.60 0.59 14.95
C ARG A 131 7.76 -0.51 16.01
N PHE A 132 8.50 -1.54 15.65
CA PHE A 132 8.86 -2.65 16.53
C PHE A 132 10.37 -2.93 16.42
N PRO A 133 10.98 -3.65 17.38
CA PRO A 133 12.40 -3.96 17.34
C PRO A 133 12.79 -4.68 16.04
N GLY A 134 13.81 -4.18 15.33
CA GLY A 134 14.25 -4.73 14.04
C GLY A 134 13.53 -4.16 12.81
N SER A 135 12.66 -3.15 12.98
CA SER A 135 11.94 -2.50 11.88
C SER A 135 12.72 -1.37 11.19
N GLU A 136 13.96 -1.11 11.58
CA GLU A 136 14.77 0.01 11.09
C GLU A 136 15.10 -0.13 9.60
N GLU A 137 15.33 -1.36 9.14
CA GLU A 137 15.65 -1.67 7.74
C GLU A 137 14.41 -2.01 6.91
N LEU A 138 13.24 -2.18 7.55
CA LEU A 138 12.00 -2.49 6.88
C LEU A 138 11.38 -1.25 6.23
N SER A 139 10.65 -1.48 5.14
CA SER A 139 9.89 -0.42 4.49
C SER A 139 8.75 0.07 5.40
N TRP A 140 8.33 1.32 5.23
CA TRP A 140 7.22 1.88 6.00
C TRP A 140 5.92 1.07 5.83
N GLU A 141 5.64 0.63 4.61
CA GLU A 141 4.48 -0.19 4.25
C GLU A 141 4.54 -1.55 4.96
N THR A 142 5.70 -2.19 5.03
CA THR A 142 5.90 -3.41 5.80
C THR A 142 5.68 -3.18 7.30
N VAL A 143 6.20 -2.07 7.86
CA VAL A 143 5.95 -1.73 9.28
C VAL A 143 4.47 -1.52 9.57
N GLN A 144 3.80 -0.73 8.73
CA GLN A 144 2.37 -0.47 8.85
C GLN A 144 1.56 -1.77 8.76
N ARG A 145 1.91 -2.63 7.80
CA ARG A 145 1.21 -3.91 7.61
C ARG A 145 1.39 -4.85 8.79
N VAL A 146 2.59 -4.94 9.36
CA VAL A 146 2.84 -5.71 10.58
C VAL A 146 1.99 -5.20 11.74
N TYR A 147 1.88 -3.87 11.91
CA TYR A 147 1.02 -3.29 12.93
C TYR A 147 -0.46 -3.67 12.73
N GLU A 148 -0.98 -3.58 11.49
CA GLU A 148 -2.35 -4.00 11.16
C GLU A 148 -2.58 -5.49 11.47
N LEU A 149 -1.65 -6.36 11.09
CA LEU A 149 -1.71 -7.80 11.40
C LEU A 149 -1.70 -8.08 12.91
N GLN A 150 -0.97 -7.29 13.71
CA GLN A 150 -0.98 -7.41 15.16
C GLN A 150 -2.32 -7.00 15.77
N MET A 151 -2.97 -5.98 15.21
CA MET A 151 -4.33 -5.58 15.62
C MET A 151 -5.33 -6.68 15.28
N MET A 152 -5.32 -7.17 14.03
CA MET A 152 -6.18 -8.29 13.60
C MET A 152 -5.98 -9.54 14.46
N LYS A 153 -4.72 -9.87 14.80
CA LYS A 153 -4.40 -10.97 15.71
C LYS A 153 -5.05 -10.77 17.08
N THR A 154 -4.90 -9.59 17.68
CA THR A 154 -5.49 -9.27 18.99
C THR A 154 -7.01 -9.41 18.96
N ASP A 155 -7.65 -8.91 17.90
CA ASP A 155 -9.10 -8.99 17.73
C ASP A 155 -9.56 -10.45 17.61
N LEU A 156 -8.89 -11.27 16.79
CA LEU A 156 -9.21 -12.69 16.64
C LEU A 156 -8.93 -13.51 17.90
N GLU A 157 -7.88 -13.19 18.67
CA GLU A 157 -7.63 -13.83 19.97
C GLU A 157 -8.72 -13.50 21.02
N SER A 158 -9.41 -12.37 20.85
CA SER A 158 -10.50 -11.95 21.72
C SER A 158 -11.90 -12.39 21.26
N THR A 159 -11.99 -12.97 20.05
CA THR A 159 -13.24 -13.39 19.41
C THR A 159 -13.15 -14.84 18.92
N THR A 160 -14.17 -15.33 18.23
CA THR A 160 -14.11 -16.64 17.58
C THR A 160 -13.48 -16.49 16.20
N ASP A 161 -12.41 -17.22 15.92
CA ASP A 161 -11.76 -17.30 14.61
C ASP A 161 -12.53 -18.25 13.67
N ASP A 162 -13.77 -17.90 13.32
CA ASP A 162 -14.67 -18.74 12.52
C ASP A 162 -14.11 -19.08 11.13
N GLU A 163 -13.27 -18.20 10.58
CA GLU A 163 -12.63 -18.30 9.27
C GLU A 163 -11.21 -18.90 9.33
N GLU A 164 -10.74 -19.32 10.50
CA GLU A 164 -9.43 -19.97 10.73
C GLU A 164 -8.22 -19.16 10.23
N GLN A 165 -8.26 -17.83 10.37
CA GLN A 165 -7.26 -16.90 9.84
C GLN A 165 -6.07 -16.67 10.78
N LEU A 166 -6.19 -17.02 12.06
CA LEU A 166 -5.15 -16.75 13.05
C LEU A 166 -3.80 -17.35 12.64
N GLN A 167 -3.80 -18.58 12.11
CA GLN A 167 -2.58 -19.26 11.63
C GLN A 167 -1.91 -18.50 10.48
N ASN A 168 -2.69 -17.96 9.54
CA ASN A 168 -2.15 -17.17 8.44
C ASN A 168 -1.53 -15.87 8.94
N ILE A 169 -2.22 -15.16 9.85
CA ILE A 169 -1.74 -13.91 10.43
C ILE A 169 -0.42 -14.13 11.19
N GLU A 170 -0.32 -15.21 11.98
CA GLU A 170 0.93 -15.54 12.68
C GLU A 170 2.09 -15.83 11.73
N ALA A 171 1.81 -16.57 10.65
CA ALA A 171 2.81 -16.90 9.64
C ALA A 171 3.27 -15.64 8.87
N LEU A 172 2.34 -14.76 8.50
CA LEU A 172 2.62 -13.46 7.88
C LEU A 172 3.46 -12.56 8.79
N LEU A 173 3.08 -12.43 10.06
CA LEU A 173 3.85 -11.67 11.05
C LEU A 173 5.29 -12.17 11.14
N LYS A 174 5.50 -13.49 11.16
CA LYS A 174 6.83 -14.09 11.17
C LYS A 174 7.59 -13.79 9.88
N ALA A 175 6.94 -13.89 8.72
CA ALA A 175 7.56 -13.67 7.42
C ALA A 175 8.02 -12.21 7.24
N TYR A 176 7.17 -11.23 7.58
CA TYR A 176 7.52 -9.82 7.52
C TYR A 176 8.61 -9.44 8.54
N LYS A 177 8.47 -9.87 9.80
CA LYS A 177 9.44 -9.51 10.85
C LYS A 177 10.83 -10.12 10.62
N SER A 178 10.92 -11.23 9.89
CA SER A 178 12.20 -11.83 9.50
C SER A 178 12.77 -11.28 8.19
N GLY A 179 12.02 -10.45 7.47
CA GLY A 179 12.38 -9.99 6.13
C GLY A 179 12.25 -11.04 5.03
N ALA A 180 11.67 -12.22 5.32
CA ALA A 180 11.39 -13.25 4.32
C ALA A 180 10.26 -12.84 3.36
N LEU A 181 9.39 -11.92 3.80
CA LEU A 181 8.37 -11.27 2.99
C LEU A 181 8.56 -9.76 3.07
N ASP A 182 8.35 -9.07 1.95
CA ASP A 182 8.34 -7.62 1.87
C ASP A 182 7.09 -7.14 1.11
N TRP A 183 6.63 -5.93 1.42
CA TRP A 183 5.47 -5.34 0.78
C TRP A 183 5.80 -4.84 -0.63
N ASN A 184 5.38 -5.62 -1.62
CA ASN A 184 5.58 -5.33 -3.04
C ASN A 184 4.28 -4.86 -3.67
N ALA A 185 4.15 -3.55 -3.89
CA ALA A 185 2.94 -2.97 -4.46
C ALA A 185 2.57 -3.64 -5.81
N GLY A 186 1.34 -4.16 -5.89
CA GLY A 186 0.83 -4.84 -7.08
C GLY A 186 1.15 -6.33 -7.17
N LEU A 187 1.87 -6.89 -6.20
CA LEU A 187 2.06 -8.33 -6.06
C LEU A 187 1.28 -8.84 -4.84
N VAL A 188 0.83 -10.09 -4.94
CA VAL A 188 0.17 -10.84 -3.88
C VAL A 188 0.92 -12.12 -3.55
N THR A 189 0.67 -12.64 -2.36
CA THR A 189 1.01 -14.01 -1.97
C THR A 189 -0.23 -14.71 -1.44
N TYR A 190 -0.40 -15.97 -1.83
CA TYR A 190 -1.48 -16.84 -1.34
C TYR A 190 -1.00 -17.65 -0.14
N TRP A 191 -1.85 -17.75 0.88
CA TRP A 191 -1.56 -18.44 2.13
C TRP A 191 -2.73 -19.36 2.49
N MET A 192 -2.40 -20.51 3.08
CA MET A 192 -3.38 -21.47 3.58
C MET A 192 -2.90 -22.05 4.90
N LYS A 193 -3.72 -21.95 5.95
CA LYS A 193 -3.49 -22.59 7.26
C LYS A 193 -2.06 -22.37 7.78
N GLY A 194 -1.57 -21.14 7.67
CA GLY A 194 -0.23 -20.73 8.13
C GLY A 194 0.93 -21.06 7.19
N ALA A 195 0.66 -21.56 5.98
CA ALA A 195 1.69 -21.84 4.98
C ALA A 195 1.55 -20.90 3.76
N GLN A 196 2.67 -20.36 3.28
CA GLN A 196 2.72 -19.64 2.02
C GLN A 196 2.64 -20.64 0.87
N ILE A 197 1.64 -20.49 0.00
CA ILE A 197 1.39 -21.38 -1.15
C ILE A 197 2.12 -20.87 -2.40
N SER A 198 2.35 -19.56 -2.51
CA SER A 198 2.95 -18.96 -3.70
C SER A 198 3.99 -17.90 -3.37
N GLN A 199 4.99 -17.78 -4.24
CA GLN A 199 5.88 -16.63 -4.26
C GLN A 199 5.15 -15.36 -4.73
N PRO A 200 5.66 -14.15 -4.40
CA PRO A 200 5.02 -12.89 -4.79
C PRO A 200 4.76 -12.81 -6.30
N ARG A 201 3.50 -12.58 -6.68
CA ARG A 201 3.04 -12.62 -8.07
C ARG A 201 1.90 -11.63 -8.35
N PRO A 202 1.68 -11.20 -9.60
CA PRO A 202 0.56 -10.31 -9.93
C PRO A 202 -0.77 -10.95 -9.54
N PHE A 203 -1.69 -10.16 -9.01
CA PHE A 203 -3.04 -10.63 -8.70
C PHE A 203 -3.83 -10.90 -9.99
N ASP A 204 -4.50 -12.06 -10.03
CA ASP A 204 -5.38 -12.49 -11.11
C ASP A 204 -6.59 -13.22 -10.49
N TRP A 205 -7.81 -12.88 -10.94
CA TRP A 205 -9.06 -13.41 -10.37
C TRP A 205 -9.27 -14.89 -10.70
N ASP A 206 -8.94 -15.31 -11.92
CA ASP A 206 -9.07 -16.71 -12.32
C ASP A 206 -8.10 -17.57 -11.53
N GLU A 207 -6.88 -17.06 -11.31
CA GLU A 207 -5.88 -17.73 -10.49
C GLU A 207 -6.30 -17.84 -9.03
N LEU A 208 -6.81 -16.75 -8.44
CA LEU A 208 -7.36 -16.75 -7.09
C LEU A 208 -8.43 -17.83 -6.92
N GLU A 209 -9.44 -17.83 -7.81
CA GLU A 209 -10.56 -18.77 -7.73
C GLU A 209 -10.09 -20.22 -7.90
N ALA A 210 -9.18 -20.46 -8.84
CA ALA A 210 -8.64 -21.79 -9.08
C ALA A 210 -7.80 -22.31 -7.91
N ILE A 211 -6.94 -21.47 -7.30
CA ILE A 211 -6.15 -21.83 -6.11
C ILE A 211 -7.08 -22.10 -4.93
N ASN A 212 -8.06 -21.21 -4.70
CA ASN A 212 -9.01 -21.36 -3.60
C ASN A 212 -9.80 -22.67 -3.72
N ALA A 213 -10.30 -23.00 -4.92
CA ALA A 213 -11.02 -24.23 -5.18
C ALA A 213 -10.15 -25.48 -5.01
N HIS A 214 -8.88 -25.44 -5.44
CA HIS A 214 -7.96 -26.57 -5.33
C HIS A 214 -7.59 -26.89 -3.88
N HIS A 215 -7.48 -25.87 -3.03
CA HIS A 215 -7.09 -26.04 -1.63
C HIS A 215 -8.26 -26.14 -0.65
N GLU A 216 -9.50 -26.27 -1.13
CA GLU A 216 -10.71 -26.26 -0.28
C GLU A 216 -10.73 -25.04 0.66
N GLY A 217 -10.42 -23.86 0.11
CA GLY A 217 -10.19 -22.64 0.88
C GLY A 217 -11.44 -21.94 1.42
N ASP A 218 -12.49 -22.72 1.72
CA ASP A 218 -13.68 -22.25 2.43
C ASP A 218 -13.32 -21.66 3.81
N LYS A 219 -12.20 -22.11 4.40
CA LYS A 219 -11.61 -21.55 5.62
C LYS A 219 -10.08 -21.56 5.56
N GLY A 220 -9.48 -20.61 6.26
CA GLY A 220 -8.04 -20.52 6.42
C GLY A 220 -7.28 -20.17 5.13
N PHE A 221 -7.97 -19.68 4.09
CA PHE A 221 -7.35 -19.12 2.89
C PHE A 221 -7.14 -17.62 3.06
N TRP A 222 -5.98 -17.11 2.64
CA TRP A 222 -5.64 -15.70 2.73
C TRP A 222 -4.90 -15.22 1.48
N VAL A 223 -5.19 -14.00 1.06
CA VAL A 223 -4.49 -13.30 -0.02
C VAL A 223 -3.82 -12.05 0.56
N GLU A 224 -2.50 -12.08 0.65
CA GLU A 224 -1.72 -10.96 1.17
C GLU A 224 -1.27 -10.06 0.01
N GLY A 225 -1.35 -8.74 0.18
CA GLY A 225 -0.90 -7.76 -0.83
C GLY A 225 -2.02 -7.15 -1.69
N VAL A 226 -3.28 -7.54 -1.48
CA VAL A 226 -4.43 -6.92 -2.14
C VAL A 226 -4.69 -5.53 -1.53
N ILE A 227 -4.35 -4.48 -2.26
CA ILE A 227 -4.72 -3.11 -1.90
C ILE A 227 -6.16 -2.85 -2.35
N GLY A 228 -7.10 -2.69 -1.41
CA GLY A 228 -8.39 -2.04 -1.68
C GLY A 228 -9.66 -2.91 -1.74
N PHE A 229 -9.78 -3.97 -0.94
CA PHE A 229 -11.08 -4.67 -0.75
C PHE A 229 -11.63 -4.67 0.69
N LEU A 230 -11.00 -3.94 1.62
CA LEU A 230 -11.62 -3.66 2.91
C LEU A 230 -12.08 -2.20 2.94
N PRO A 231 -13.39 -1.93 3.15
CA PRO A 231 -13.87 -0.58 3.37
C PRO A 231 -13.41 -0.16 4.77
N PHE A 232 -12.24 0.46 4.86
CA PHE A 232 -11.97 1.28 6.03
C PHE A 232 -12.91 2.47 5.95
N TYR A 233 -13.90 2.46 6.84
CA TYR A 233 -14.73 3.60 7.17
C TYR A 233 -13.84 4.83 7.26
N SER A 234 -14.12 5.78 6.36
CA SER A 234 -13.62 7.14 6.50
C SER A 234 -14.56 7.83 7.49
N ASP A 235 -14.08 8.01 8.71
CA ASP A 235 -14.57 9.05 9.61
C ASP A 235 -13.50 10.15 9.70
#